data_AF-A0A7X7I497-F1
#
_entry.id   AF-A0A7X7I497-F1
#
_cell.length_a   1.000
_cell.length_b   1.000
_cell.length_c   1.000
_cell.angle_alpha   90.00
_cell.angle_beta   90.00
_cell.angle_gamma   90.00
#
_symmetry.space_group_name_H-M   'P 1'
#
loop_
_entity.id
_entity.type
_entity.pdbx_description
1 polymer ?
#
loop_
_entity_poly.entity_id
_entity_poly.type
_entity_poly.pdbx_seq_one_letter_code
_entity_poly.pdbx_strand_id
1 'polypeptide(L)'
;MYALTKEAYRRKIQARLGLAHAQAKLNELKEKNKTSSANPVGEYSNAINELEKNIKETQKRLNELYEAGDEAWEHLDDTSERILNALRTAVKNAVAKQ
;
A
#
# COMPACT_ATOMS: atom_id res chain seq x y z
N MET A 1 -25.53 8.09 18.55
CA MET A 1 -24.54 7.31 17.80
C MET A 1 -24.29 8.04 16.49
N TYR A 2 -23.12 8.65 16.32
CA TYR A 2 -22.74 9.14 14.99
C TYR A 2 -22.45 7.91 14.13
N ALA A 3 -23.27 7.68 13.12
CA ALA A 3 -23.00 6.67 12.12
C ALA A 3 -21.81 7.14 11.28
N LEU A 4 -20.80 6.29 11.12
CA LEU A 4 -19.73 6.44 10.13
C LEU A 4 -20.28 7.08 8.85
N THR A 5 -19.72 8.20 8.41
CA THR A 5 -20.06 8.69 7.08
C THR A 5 -19.72 7.62 6.05
N LYS A 6 -20.57 7.50 5.03
CA LYS A 6 -20.36 6.58 3.90
C LYS A 6 -18.95 6.73 3.29
N GLU A 7 -18.40 7.95 3.33
CA GLU A 7 -17.08 8.27 2.83
C GLU A 7 -15.94 7.76 3.73
N ALA A 8 -16.04 7.87 5.06
CA ALA A 8 -15.06 7.23 5.96
C ALA A 8 -15.03 5.71 5.77
N TYR A 9 -16.20 5.08 5.63
CA TYR A 9 -16.28 3.64 5.36
C TYR A 9 -15.67 3.27 4.01
N ARG A 10 -15.94 4.06 2.95
CA ARG A 10 -15.33 3.89 1.63
C ARG A 10 -13.81 4.00 1.70
N ARG A 11 -13.28 5.01 2.39
CA ARG A 11 -11.83 5.23 2.58
C ARG A 11 -11.17 4.03 3.28
N LYS A 12 -11.78 3.53 4.36
CA LYS A 12 -11.33 2.35 5.12
C LYS A 12 -11.22 1.11 4.21
N ILE A 13 -12.23 0.87 3.37
CA ILE A 13 -12.21 -0.24 2.39
C ILE A 13 -11.14 -0.01 1.34
N GLN A 14 -11.07 1.17 0.73
CA GLN A 14 -10.11 1.48 -0.32
C GLN A 14 -8.66 1.33 0.16
N ALA A 15 -8.37 1.72 1.39
CA ALA A 15 -7.04 1.57 1.97
C ALA A 15 -6.69 0.09 2.20
N ARG A 16 -7.62 -0.72 2.72
CA ARG A 16 -7.45 -2.18 2.87
C ARG A 16 -7.23 -2.88 1.53
N LEU A 17 -8.05 -2.57 0.53
CA LEU A 17 -7.92 -3.14 -0.82
C LEU A 17 -6.61 -2.72 -1.47
N GLY A 18 -6.20 -1.45 -1.33
CA GLY A 18 -4.92 -0.96 -1.83
C GLY A 18 -3.74 -1.69 -1.21
N LEU A 19 -3.76 -1.91 0.10
CA LEU A 19 -2.73 -2.68 0.81
C LEU A 19 -2.69 -4.14 0.34
N ALA A 20 -3.84 -4.80 0.23
CA ALA A 20 -3.93 -6.18 -0.25
C ALA A 20 -3.40 -6.32 -1.68
N HIS A 21 -3.76 -5.39 -2.56
CA HIS A 21 -3.26 -5.36 -3.94
C HIS A 21 -1.75 -5.16 -4.00
N ALA A 22 -1.19 -4.25 -3.19
CA ALA A 22 0.24 -4.05 -3.10
C ALA A 22 0.98 -5.32 -2.62
N GLN A 23 0.45 -6.01 -1.61
CA GLN A 23 1.03 -7.24 -1.11
C GLN A 23 1.02 -8.37 -2.15
N ALA A 24 -0.08 -8.51 -2.90
CA ALA A 24 -0.17 -9.46 -3.99
C ALA A 24 0.88 -9.15 -5.08
N LYS A 25 1.01 -7.87 -5.45
CA LYS A 25 1.99 -7.42 -6.44
C LYS A 25 3.43 -7.65 -6.00
N LEU A 26 3.74 -7.40 -4.73
CA LEU A 26 5.05 -7.69 -4.15
C LEU A 26 5.38 -9.18 -4.24
N ASN A 27 4.42 -10.05 -3.91
CA ASN A 27 4.63 -11.50 -3.99
C ASN A 27 4.89 -11.94 -5.44
N GLU A 28 4.12 -11.44 -6.40
CA GLU A 28 4.34 -11.71 -7.84
C GLU A 28 5.77 -11.32 -8.28
N LEU A 29 6.22 -10.11 -7.92
CA LEU A 29 7.56 -9.63 -8.28
C LEU A 29 8.67 -10.45 -7.62
N LYS A 30 8.50 -10.86 -6.36
CA LYS A 30 9.45 -11.73 -5.68
C LYS A 30 9.59 -13.08 -6.37
N GLU A 31 8.49 -13.68 -6.80
CA GLU A 31 8.55 -14.94 -7.55
C GLU A 31 9.23 -14.76 -8.91
N LYS A 32 8.88 -13.71 -9.66
CA LYS A 32 9.56 -13.38 -10.94
C LYS A 32 11.06 -13.15 -10.76
N ASN A 33 11.47 -12.47 -9.68
CA ASN A 33 12.87 -12.20 -9.40
C ASN A 33 13.65 -13.47 -9.02
N LYS A 34 13.00 -14.47 -8.39
CA LYS A 34 13.61 -15.77 -8.08
C LYS A 34 13.80 -16.63 -9.34
N THR A 35 12.87 -16.57 -10.29
CA THR A 35 12.88 -17.39 -11.51
C THR A 35 13.69 -16.76 -12.65
N SER A 36 14.00 -15.47 -12.57
CA SER A 36 14.85 -14.79 -13.56
C SER A 36 16.30 -15.29 -13.45
N SER A 37 16.76 -16.01 -14.47
CA SER A 37 18.17 -16.43 -14.62
C SER A 37 19.10 -15.26 -14.98
N ALA A 38 18.54 -14.09 -15.31
CA ALA A 38 19.27 -12.90 -15.69
C ALA A 38 19.52 -11.98 -14.48
N ASN A 39 20.70 -12.16 -13.88
CA ASN A 39 21.37 -11.24 -12.94
C ASN A 39 20.69 -11.07 -11.54
N PRO A 40 21.32 -11.53 -10.43
CA PRO A 40 20.75 -11.47 -9.07
C PRO A 40 20.57 -10.06 -8.49
N VAL A 41 21.04 -9.01 -9.17
CA VAL A 41 20.77 -7.60 -8.83
C VAL A 41 19.43 -7.11 -9.45
N GLY A 42 18.77 -7.95 -10.25
CA GLY A 42 17.33 -8.00 -10.51
C GLY A 42 16.67 -6.72 -11.00
N GLU A 43 16.19 -6.74 -12.25
CA GLU A 43 15.31 -5.72 -12.85
C GLU A 43 14.16 -5.27 -11.92
N TYR A 44 13.71 -6.18 -11.04
CA TYR A 44 12.64 -5.96 -10.08
C TYR A 44 13.09 -5.57 -8.67
N SER A 45 14.37 -5.66 -8.32
CA SER A 45 14.88 -5.44 -6.95
C SER A 45 14.46 -4.07 -6.40
N ASN A 46 14.56 -3.02 -7.21
CA ASN A 46 14.16 -1.67 -6.80
C ASN A 46 12.65 -1.58 -6.55
N ALA A 47 11.82 -2.17 -7.42
CA ALA A 47 10.36 -2.17 -7.26
C ALA A 47 9.92 -3.00 -6.05
N ILE A 48 10.59 -4.13 -5.78
CA ILE A 48 10.37 -4.96 -4.60
C ILE A 48 10.67 -4.15 -3.33
N ASN A 49 11.84 -3.53 -3.25
CA ASN A 49 12.25 -2.73 -2.09
C ASN A 49 11.32 -1.54 -1.85
N GLU A 50 10.93 -0.83 -2.90
CA GLU A 50 10.00 0.30 -2.81
C GLU A 50 8.62 -0.16 -2.32
N LEU A 51 8.07 -1.26 -2.86
CA LEU A 51 6.80 -1.80 -2.40
C LEU A 51 6.86 -2.29 -0.95
N GLU A 52 7.93 -2.99 -0.54
CA GLU A 52 8.10 -3.43 0.85
C GLU A 52 8.08 -2.26 1.83
N LYS A 53 8.80 -1.18 1.51
CA LYS A 53 8.83 0.03 2.33
C LYS A 53 7.42 0.64 2.43
N ASN A 54 6.77 0.88 1.30
CA ASN A 54 5.45 1.51 1.27
C ASN A 54 4.37 0.65 1.95
N ILE A 55 4.44 -0.68 1.82
CA ILE A 55 3.54 -1.62 2.51
C ILE A 55 3.70 -1.50 4.02
N LYS A 56 4.94 -1.50 4.53
CA LYS A 56 5.21 -1.38 5.98
C LYS A 56 4.73 -0.03 6.52
N GLU A 57 5.03 1.05 5.83
CA GLU A 57 4.59 2.40 6.22
C GLU A 57 3.06 2.51 6.20
N THR A 58 2.40 1.96 5.17
CA THR A 58 0.95 1.93 5.09
C THR A 58 0.34 1.06 6.19
N GLN A 59 0.87 -0.12 6.46
CA GLN A 59 0.39 -0.99 7.55
C GLN A 59 0.45 -0.28 8.89
N LYS A 60 1.59 0.35 9.20
CA LYS A 60 1.74 1.14 10.43
C LYS A 60 0.68 2.24 10.48
N ARG A 61 0.54 3.01 9.40
CA ARG A 61 -0.42 4.13 9.38
C ARG A 61 -1.86 3.69 9.52
N LEU A 62 -2.23 2.58 8.87
CA LEU A 62 -3.57 2.03 8.99
C LEU A 62 -3.87 1.57 10.41
N ASN A 63 -2.91 0.95 11.09
CA ASN A 63 -3.06 0.56 12.49
C ASN A 63 -3.30 1.79 13.39
N GLU A 64 -2.50 2.85 13.25
CA GLU A 64 -2.71 4.13 13.96
C GLU A 64 -4.13 4.69 13.74
N LEU A 65 -4.62 4.66 12.50
CA LEU A 65 -5.97 5.13 12.16
C LEU A 65 -7.09 4.20 12.70
N TYR A 66 -6.83 2.90 12.85
CA TYR A 66 -7.79 1.99 13.50
C TYR A 66 -7.87 2.25 14.99
N GLU A 67 -6.73 2.50 15.64
CA GLU A 67 -6.65 2.80 17.07
C GLU A 67 -7.27 4.17 17.41
N ALA A 68 -7.10 5.16 16.53
CA ALA A 68 -7.69 6.49 16.69
C ALA A 68 -9.22 6.53 16.49
N GLY A 69 -9.81 5.48 15.90
CA GLY A 69 -11.25 5.36 15.71
C GLY A 69 -11.80 6.03 14.45
N ASP A 70 -13.12 6.01 14.30
CA ASP A 70 -13.78 6.34 13.03
C ASP A 70 -13.70 7.84 12.66
N GLU A 71 -13.56 8.74 13.64
CA GLU A 71 -13.37 10.19 13.41
C GLU A 71 -12.08 10.48 12.63
N ALA A 72 -11.01 9.73 12.89
CA ALA A 72 -9.74 9.85 12.17
C ALA A 72 -9.86 9.49 10.68
N TRP A 73 -10.87 8.68 10.31
CA TRP A 73 -11.14 8.33 8.91
C TRP A 73 -11.97 9.40 8.18
N GLU A 74 -12.71 10.21 8.93
CA GLU A 74 -13.43 11.38 8.40
C GLU A 74 -12.44 12.50 8.09
N HIS A 75 -11.46 12.70 8.97
CA HIS A 75 -10.44 13.73 8.88
C HIS A 75 -9.04 13.13 8.76
N LEU A 76 -8.79 12.42 7.65
CA LEU A 76 -7.45 11.97 7.28
C LEU A 76 -6.53 13.18 7.19
N ASP A 77 -5.41 13.13 7.91
CA ASP A 77 -4.38 14.14 7.76
C ASP A 77 -3.58 13.96 6.46
N ASP A 78 -2.90 15.03 6.06
CA ASP A 78 -2.02 15.05 4.89
C ASP A 78 -0.99 13.92 4.89
N THR A 79 -0.50 13.54 6.08
CA THR A 79 0.47 12.45 6.22
C THR A 79 -0.12 11.12 5.77
N SER A 80 -1.35 10.81 6.19
CA SER A 80 -2.05 9.59 5.79
C SER A 80 -2.32 9.57 4.29
N GLU A 81 -2.78 10.71 3.74
CA GLU A 81 -3.02 10.83 2.31
C GLU A 81 -1.75 10.62 1.50
N ARG A 82 -0.63 11.22 1.92
CA ARG A 82 0.68 11.06 1.28
C ARG A 82 1.14 9.61 1.31
N ILE A 83 1.05 8.91 2.44
CA ILE A 83 1.44 7.50 2.56
C ILE A 83 0.59 6.62 1.64
N LEU A 84 -0.73 6.80 1.65
CA LEU A 84 -1.62 6.02 0.78
C LEU A 84 -1.38 6.29 -0.71
N ASN A 85 -1.06 7.54 -1.07
CA ASN A 85 -0.72 7.91 -2.44
C ASN A 85 0.65 7.37 -2.88
N ALA A 86 1.64 7.35 -1.98
CA ALA A 86 2.94 6.74 -2.23
C ALA A 86 2.79 5.24 -2.51
N LEU A 87 1.99 4.52 -1.72
CA LEU A 87 1.67 3.11 -1.99
C LEU A 87 1.03 2.91 -3.37
N ARG A 88 0.01 3.71 -3.71
CA ARG A 88 -0.64 3.64 -5.04
C ARG A 88 0.34 3.88 -6.17
N THR A 89 1.26 4.81 -5.99
CA THR A 89 2.29 5.15 -7.00
C THR A 89 3.30 4.01 -7.14
N ALA A 90 3.79 3.45 -6.04
CA ALA A 90 4.70 2.31 -6.06
C ALA A 90 4.08 1.09 -6.76
N VAL A 91 2.79 0.82 -6.52
CA VAL A 91 2.07 -0.25 -7.22
C VAL A 91 1.97 0.04 -8.73
N LYS A 92 1.63 1.27 -9.13
CA LYS A 92 1.58 1.65 -10.55
C LYS A 92 2.95 1.48 -11.22
N ASN A 93 4.02 1.93 -10.57
CA ASN A 93 5.39 1.79 -11.07
C ASN A 93 5.80 0.32 -11.19
N ALA A 94 5.43 -0.51 -10.21
CA ALA A 94 5.67 -1.95 -10.22
C ALA A 94 4.89 -2.70 -11.32
N VAL A 95 3.70 -2.22 -11.68
CA VAL A 95 2.92 -2.75 -12.81
C VAL A 95 3.52 -2.31 -14.14
N ALA A 96 3.94 -1.05 -14.27
CA ALA A 96 4.56 -0.53 -15.50
C ALA A 96 5.92 -1.17 -15.82
N LYS A 97 6.55 -1.83 -14.84
CA LYS A 97 7.80 -2.60 -14.99
C LYS A 97 7.58 -4.07 -15.36
N GLN A 98 6.34 -4.51 -15.59
CA GLN A 98 6.02 -5.89 -16.02
C GLN A 98 6.33 -6.16 -17.48
#